data_AF-A0A2W6DR39-F1
#
_entry.id   AF-A0A2W6DR39-F1
#
_cell.length_a   1.000
_cell.length_b   1.000
_cell.length_c   1.000
_cell.angle_alpha   90.00
_cell.angle_beta   90.00
_cell.angle_gamma   90.00
#
_symmetry.space_group_name_H-M   'P 1'
#
loop_
_entity.id
_entity.type
_entity.pdbx_description
1 polymer ?
#
loop_
_entity_poly.entity_id
_entity_poly.type
_entity_poly.pdbx_seq_one_letter_code
_entity_poly.pdbx_strand_id
1 'polypeptide(L)' 'MGHEAAAVTGIAVATSAQAGSPLVMRADRPFAWAIVHEPTGTPIFSGHVTNPAAK' A
#
# COMPACT_ATOMS: atom_id res chain seq x y z
N MET A 1 14.35 -2.85 6.69
CA MET A 1 14.78 -3.23 5.33
C MET A 1 13.68 -4.08 4.73
N GLY A 2 13.18 -3.72 3.55
CA GLY A 2 12.15 -4.50 2.87
C GLY A 2 12.75 -5.81 2.38
N HIS A 3 12.55 -6.87 3.15
CA HIS A 3 13.03 -8.21 2.84
C HIS A 3 11.88 -9.19 2.95
N GLU A 4 10.84 -8.95 2.16
CA GLU A 4 9.97 -10.02 1.69
C GLU A 4 9.11 -9.42 0.59
N ALA A 5 9.21 -9.96 -0.62
CA ALA A 5 8.05 -9.91 -1.48
C ALA A 5 6.95 -10.68 -0.74
N ALA A 6 5.80 -10.07 -0.47
CA ALA A 6 4.65 -10.82 0.00
C ALA A 6 4.40 -11.95 -1.01
N ALA A 7 4.45 -13.20 -0.56
CA ALA A 7 4.12 -14.33 -1.40
C ALA A 7 2.74 -14.08 -2.01
N VAL A 8 2.61 -14.24 -3.33
CA VAL A 8 1.30 -14.22 -4.01
C VAL A 8 0.58 -15.50 -3.60
N THR A 9 -0.05 -15.49 -2.43
CA THR A 9 -0.75 -16.65 -1.88
C THR A 9 -2.05 -16.85 -2.63
N GLY A 10 -2.01 -17.79 -3.57
CA GLY A 10 -3.21 -18.40 -4.14
C GLY A 10 -3.52 -17.97 -5.56
N ILE A 11 -3.56 -18.95 -6.46
CA ILE A 11 -4.64 -18.95 -7.46
C ILE A 11 -5.92 -18.90 -6.62
N ALA A 12 -6.74 -17.87 -6.77
CA ALA A 12 -8.06 -17.85 -6.15
C ALA A 12 -8.91 -18.94 -6.82
N VAL A 13 -8.76 -20.19 -6.39
CA VAL A 13 -9.78 -21.20 -6.60
C VAL A 13 -10.92 -20.77 -5.69
N ALA A 14 -11.93 -20.14 -6.29
CA ALA A 14 -13.13 -19.76 -5.58
C ALA A 14 -13.80 -21.03 -5.03
N THR A 15 -13.53 -21.38 -3.77
CA THR A 15 -14.50 -22.12 -2.98
C THR A 15 -15.69 -21.20 -2.79
N SER A 16 -16.91 -21.72 -2.98
CA SER A 16 -18.19 -21.00 -3.15
C SER A 16 -18.60 -19.96 -2.08
N ALA A 17 -17.74 -19.65 -1.12
CA ALA A 17 -17.93 -18.55 -0.19
C ALA A 17 -17.53 -17.22 -0.85
N GLN A 18 -18.47 -16.28 -0.89
CA GLN A 18 -18.20 -14.91 -1.28
C GLN A 18 -17.26 -14.27 -0.24
N ALA A 19 -15.95 -14.29 -0.49
CA ALA A 19 -15.06 -13.34 0.16
C ALA A 19 -15.57 -11.93 -0.15
N GLY A 20 -15.65 -11.05 0.86
CA GLY A 20 -16.08 -9.67 0.65
C GLY A 20 -15.29 -9.03 -0.49
N SER A 21 -15.93 -8.13 -1.25
CA SER A 21 -15.29 -7.46 -2.38
C SER A 21 -13.93 -6.88 -1.95
N PRO A 22 -12.84 -7.14 -2.69
CA PRO A 22 -11.53 -6.62 -2.35
C PRO A 22 -11.56 -5.09 -2.24
N LEU A 23 -10.89 -4.54 -1.23
CA LEU A 23 -10.63 -3.11 -1.17
C LEU A 23 -9.66 -2.74 -2.29
N VAL A 24 -10.11 -1.92 -3.24
CA VAL A 24 -9.27 -1.42 -4.34
C VAL A 24 -8.76 -0.03 -3.97
N MET A 25 -7.46 0.08 -3.67
CA MET A 25 -6.78 1.36 -3.49
C MET A 25 -5.96 1.69 -4.74
N ARG A 26 -6.31 2.79 -5.43
CA ARG A 26 -5.58 3.31 -6.59
C ARG A 26 -4.91 4.64 -6.22
N ALA A 27 -3.59 4.69 -6.27
CA ALA A 27 -2.78 5.90 -6.06
C ALA A 27 -2.39 6.54 -7.41
N ASP A 28 -3.37 6.76 -8.28
CA ASP A 28 -3.21 7.28 -9.66
C ASP A 28 -3.50 8.79 -9.77
N ARG A 29 -3.60 9.47 -8.63
CA ARG A 29 -3.86 10.92 -8.47
C ARG A 29 -3.11 11.44 -7.25
N PRO A 30 -2.97 12.77 -7.06
CA PRO A 30 -2.20 13.31 -5.95
C PRO A 30 -2.59 12.76 -4.58
N PHE A 31 -1.60 12.42 -3.77
CA PHE A 31 -1.77 11.83 -2.43
C PHE A 31 -0.71 12.33 -1.44
N ALA A 32 -1.05 12.31 -0.15
CA ALA A 32 -0.12 12.56 0.95
C ALA A 32 0.52 11.25 1.44
N TRP A 33 1.74 11.31 1.97
CA TRP A 33 2.45 10.15 2.51
C TRP A 33 3.31 10.52 3.73
N ALA A 34 3.58 9.52 4.56
CA ALA A 34 4.54 9.61 5.64
C ALA A 34 5.26 8.26 5.83
N ILE A 35 6.56 8.32 6.15
CA ILE A 35 7.34 7.20 6.66
C ILE A 35 7.46 7.42 8.16
N VAL A 36 6.94 6.49 8.94
CA VAL A 36 6.77 6.64 10.39
C VAL A 36 7.62 5.62 11.13
N HIS A 37 8.29 6.06 12.20
CA HIS A 37 8.86 5.16 13.18
C HIS A 37 7.73 4.55 13.99
N GLU A 38 7.35 3.31 13.69
CA GLU A 38 6.17 2.65 14.27
C GLU A 38 6.14 2.65 15.81
N PRO A 39 7.24 2.36 16.54
CA PRO A 39 7.21 2.31 18.00
C PRO A 39 6.82 3.63 18.67
N THR A 40 7.17 4.77 18.07
CA THR A 40 6.93 6.10 18.66
C THR A 40 5.87 6.90 17.90
N GLY A 41 5.38 6.40 16.77
CA GLY A 41 4.49 7.12 15.86
C GLY A 41 5.13 8.37 15.23
N THR A 42 6.45 8.53 15.34
CA THR A 42 7.14 9.74 14.88
C THR A 42 7.30 9.70 13.36
N PRO A 43 6.79 10.68 12.59
CA PRO A 43 7.07 10.77 11.17
C PRO A 43 8.55 11.13 10.97
N ILE A 44 9.28 10.23 10.33
CA ILE A 44 10.69 10.43 9.96
C ILE A 44 10.78 11.23 8.66
N PHE A 45 9.85 10.97 7.75
CA PHE A 45 9.67 11.72 6.50
C PHE A 45 8.18 11.86 6.20
N SER A 46 7.79 12.94 5.53
CA SER A 46 6.42 13.14 5.05
C SER A 46 6.38 14.07 3.85
N GLY A 47 5.31 14.01 3.07
CA GLY A 47 5.14 14.89 1.92
C GLY A 47 3.88 14.61 1.11
N HIS A 48 3.84 15.21 -0.07
CA HIS A 48 2.79 15.02 -1.06
C HIS A 48 3.41 14.63 -2.39
N VAL A 49 2.79 13.68 -3.09
CA VAL A 49 3.06 13.40 -4.49
C VAL A 49 2.02 14.15 -5.30
N THR A 50 2.42 15.21 -5.99
CA THR A 50 1.54 15.99 -6.89
C THR A 50 1.76 15.62 -8.36
N ASN A 51 2.98 15.22 -8.72
CA ASN A 51 3.33 14.64 -10.01
C ASN A 51 4.44 13.58 -9.81
N PRO A 52 4.14 12.28 -9.92
CA PRO A 52 5.14 11.22 -9.70
C PRO A 52 6.18 11.11 -10.82
N ALA A 53 5.97 11.78 -11.96
CA ALA A 53 6.90 11.81 -13.09
C ALA A 53 7.76 13.09 -13.13
N ALA A 54 7.64 13.96 -12.11
CA ALA A 54 8.52 15.11 -11.98
C ALA A 54 9.99 14.65 -11.83
N LYS A 55 10.90 15.34 -12.53
CA LYS A 55 12.30 14.96 -12.71
C LYS A 55 13.20 15.46 -11.59
#